data_AF-C7GID5-F1
#
_entry.id   AF-C7GID5-F1
#
_cell.length_a   1.000
_cell.length_b   1.000
_cell.length_c   1.000
_cell.angle_alpha   90.00
_cell.angle_beta   90.00
_cell.angle_gamma   90.00
#
_symmetry.space_group_name_H-M   'P 1'
#
loop_
_entity.id
_entity.type
_entity.pdbx_description
1 polymer ?
#
loop_
_entity_poly.entity_id
_entity_poly.type
_entity_poly.pdbx_seq_one_letter_code
_entity_poly.pdbx_strand_id
1 'polypeptide(L)'
;RGYRIADIQAVSGTILLDQKKSNRVFQKKVQTYMGIASAVTADTDHCACILPGSDMRTGGTLIQYQETDWRFLKRMASQLGLPLVPDTSYYYPRFYLGLPEGEKRELGEIIFCDLCFDGRYYAVSGKCLVDREDFICYDVVTRTSLSLGDRVTYEGRELLVSRKKTELAGGEVIFTYRLAGNSYT
;
A
#
# COMPACT_ATOMS: atom_id res chain seq x y z
N ARG A 1 -0.79 -41.33 17.85
CA ARG A 1 -0.99 -40.04 18.56
C ARG A 1 -1.42 -39.03 17.52
N GLY A 2 -2.69 -38.62 17.51
CA GLY A 2 -3.23 -37.69 16.51
C GLY A 2 -2.97 -36.26 16.93
N TYR A 3 -2.31 -35.48 16.07
CA TYR A 3 -2.24 -34.03 16.24
C TYR A 3 -3.53 -33.42 15.68
N ARG A 4 -3.98 -32.31 16.30
CA ARG A 4 -5.07 -31.49 15.78
C ARG A 4 -4.44 -30.31 15.05
N ILE A 5 -4.89 -30.06 13.83
CA ILE A 5 -4.44 -28.93 13.02
C ILE A 5 -5.41 -27.77 13.27
N ALA A 6 -4.87 -26.56 13.45
CA ALA A 6 -5.65 -25.32 13.52
C ALA A 6 -5.01 -24.30 12.58
N ASP A 7 -5.86 -23.65 11.78
CA ASP A 7 -5.44 -22.57 10.86
C ASP A 7 -5.81 -21.22 11.47
N ILE A 8 -4.87 -20.28 11.42
CA ILE A 8 -5.04 -18.93 11.96
C ILE A 8 -4.74 -17.93 10.84
N GLN A 9 -5.67 -17.00 10.62
CA GLN A 9 -5.46 -15.87 9.72
C GLN A 9 -5.36 -14.58 10.54
N ALA A 10 -4.23 -13.89 10.40
CA ALA A 10 -4.02 -12.56 10.98
C ALA A 10 -4.27 -11.47 9.92
N VAL A 11 -4.87 -10.36 10.34
CA VAL A 11 -5.08 -9.16 9.52
C VAL A 11 -4.59 -7.94 10.28
N SER A 12 -4.18 -6.88 9.58
CA SER A 12 -3.73 -5.64 10.20
C SER A 12 -4.85 -4.93 10.98
N GLY A 13 -4.49 -4.05 11.91
CA GLY A 13 -5.45 -3.26 12.70
C GLY A 13 -6.43 -2.46 11.84
N THR A 14 -6.06 -2.08 10.61
CA THR A 14 -6.94 -1.41 9.64
C THR A 14 -8.21 -2.20 9.30
N ILE A 15 -8.30 -3.49 9.64
CA ILE A 15 -9.56 -4.24 9.54
C ILE A 15 -10.71 -3.55 10.28
N LEU A 16 -10.45 -2.83 11.38
CA LEU A 16 -11.47 -2.10 12.13
C LEU A 16 -12.18 -1.04 11.27
N LEU A 17 -11.49 -0.49 10.27
CA LEU A 17 -12.04 0.48 9.32
C LEU A 17 -12.86 -0.17 8.20
N ASP A 18 -12.78 -1.50 8.03
CA ASP A 18 -13.45 -2.23 6.95
C ASP A 18 -14.64 -3.10 7.43
N GLN A 19 -15.15 -2.84 8.64
CA GLN A 19 -16.23 -3.67 9.24
C GLN A 19 -17.62 -3.09 9.02
N LYS A 20 -17.76 -1.76 9.08
CA LYS A 20 -19.06 -1.09 9.10
C LYS A 20 -19.17 -0.10 7.94
N LYS A 21 -20.29 -0.16 7.24
CA LYS A 21 -20.65 0.84 6.23
C LYS A 21 -21.20 2.10 6.90
N SER A 22 -20.84 3.24 6.34
CA SER A 22 -21.25 4.55 6.84
C SER A 22 -21.84 5.41 5.73
N ASN A 23 -22.63 6.42 6.13
CA ASN A 23 -23.16 7.43 5.24
C ASN A 23 -22.78 8.80 5.80
N ARG A 24 -21.87 9.51 5.13
CA ARG A 24 -21.33 10.81 5.58
C ARG A 24 -21.17 11.75 4.38
N VAL A 25 -21.33 13.04 4.62
CA VAL A 25 -21.23 14.08 3.60
C VAL A 25 -20.20 15.13 4.04
N PHE A 26 -19.20 15.35 3.19
CA PHE A 26 -18.10 16.29 3.43
C PHE A 26 -18.18 17.42 2.40
N GLN A 27 -18.71 18.57 2.80
CA GLN A 27 -19.05 19.71 1.92
C GLN A 27 -18.29 21.01 2.24
N LYS A 28 -17.36 21.00 3.20
CA LYS A 28 -16.68 22.24 3.63
C LYS A 28 -15.80 22.77 2.49
N LYS A 29 -15.91 24.07 2.18
CA LYS A 29 -15.17 24.73 1.08
C LYS A 29 -13.64 24.63 1.21
N VAL A 30 -13.12 24.53 2.43
CA VAL A 30 -11.69 24.50 2.75
C VAL A 30 -11.32 23.20 3.48
N GLN A 31 -11.92 22.07 3.10
CA GLN A 31 -11.55 20.76 3.65
C GLN A 31 -10.40 20.12 2.87
N THR A 32 -9.61 19.33 3.59
CA THR A 32 -8.47 18.61 3.05
C THR A 32 -8.66 17.11 3.16
N TYR A 33 -7.85 16.34 2.43
CA TYR A 33 -7.88 14.89 2.49
C TYR A 33 -7.56 14.38 3.90
N MET A 34 -6.54 14.94 4.57
CA MET A 34 -6.25 14.56 5.96
C MET A 34 -7.36 14.98 6.92
N GLY A 35 -7.99 16.14 6.71
CA GLY A 35 -9.12 16.58 7.54
C GLY A 35 -10.31 15.63 7.46
N ILE A 36 -10.59 15.11 6.26
CA ILE A 36 -11.64 14.09 6.07
C ILE A 36 -11.20 12.74 6.63
N ALA A 37 -9.96 12.31 6.40
CA ALA A 37 -9.45 11.06 6.95
C ALA A 37 -9.57 11.03 8.48
N SER A 38 -9.16 12.10 9.16
CA SER A 38 -9.31 12.26 10.61
C SER A 38 -10.78 12.20 11.06
N ALA A 39 -11.71 12.80 10.30
CA ALA A 39 -13.13 12.76 10.62
C ALA A 39 -13.75 11.37 10.41
N VAL A 40 -13.29 10.64 9.39
CA VAL A 40 -13.74 9.28 9.08
C VAL A 40 -13.27 8.30 10.15
N THR A 41 -12.04 8.47 10.66
CA THR A 41 -11.45 7.57 11.65
C THR A 41 -11.66 8.01 13.10
N ALA A 42 -12.43 9.08 13.35
CA ALA A 42 -12.62 9.64 14.68
C ALA A 42 -13.27 8.67 15.67
N ASP A 43 -14.13 7.78 15.19
CA ASP A 43 -14.83 6.77 15.99
C ASP A 43 -13.99 5.49 16.20
N THR A 44 -12.75 5.45 15.70
CA THR A 44 -11.85 4.29 15.82
C THR A 44 -10.72 4.60 16.78
N ASP A 45 -10.67 3.88 17.90
CA ASP A 45 -9.70 4.09 18.97
C ASP A 45 -8.25 4.09 18.47
N HIS A 46 -7.53 5.15 18.87
CA HIS A 46 -6.11 5.34 18.60
C HIS A 46 -5.70 5.20 17.12
N CYS A 47 -6.66 5.42 16.20
CA CYS A 47 -6.41 5.35 14.77
C CYS A 47 -5.54 6.53 14.30
N ALA A 48 -4.61 6.26 13.38
CA ALA A 48 -3.73 7.27 12.81
C ALA A 48 -3.65 7.15 11.28
N CYS A 49 -3.83 8.28 10.60
CA CYS A 49 -3.55 8.46 9.18
C CYS A 49 -2.25 9.26 9.04
N ILE A 50 -1.37 8.84 8.14
CA ILE A 50 -0.13 9.53 7.82
C ILE A 50 -0.14 9.89 6.33
N LEU A 51 0.21 11.12 5.98
CA LEU A 51 0.39 11.54 4.59
C LEU A 51 1.86 11.94 4.40
N PRO A 52 2.63 11.13 3.64
CA PRO A 52 3.95 11.53 3.17
C PRO A 52 3.80 12.71 2.21
N GLY A 53 4.19 13.91 2.65
CA GLY A 53 4.09 15.14 1.87
C GLY A 53 2.98 16.09 2.35
N SER A 54 2.60 17.00 1.46
CA SER A 54 1.70 18.11 1.79
C SER A 54 0.23 17.72 1.64
N ASP A 55 -0.58 18.10 2.62
CA ASP A 55 -2.02 17.93 2.57
C ASP A 55 -2.67 18.80 1.48
N MET A 56 -3.70 18.24 0.85
CA MET A 56 -4.35 18.83 -0.33
C MET A 56 -5.82 19.09 -0.06
N ARG A 57 -6.36 20.14 -0.69
CA ARG A 57 -7.81 20.41 -0.65
C ARG A 57 -8.55 19.43 -1.54
N THR A 58 -9.73 18.99 -1.11
CA THR A 58 -10.52 18.04 -1.92
C THR A 58 -11.17 18.66 -3.14
N GLY A 59 -11.19 20.00 -3.25
CA GLY A 59 -11.73 20.73 -4.40
C GLY A 59 -13.24 20.63 -4.60
N GLY A 60 -13.94 19.82 -3.78
CA GLY A 60 -15.37 19.59 -3.91
C GLY A 60 -15.95 18.71 -2.81
N THR A 61 -17.21 18.33 -3.01
CA THR A 61 -17.97 17.50 -2.07
C THR A 61 -17.57 16.04 -2.20
N LEU A 62 -17.30 15.40 -1.07
CA LEU A 62 -17.13 13.95 -0.99
C LEU A 62 -18.26 13.35 -0.18
N ILE A 63 -18.88 12.30 -0.72
CA ILE A 63 -19.95 11.56 -0.07
C ILE A 63 -19.43 10.16 0.15
N GLN A 64 -19.45 9.70 1.40
CA GLN A 64 -19.34 8.29 1.75
C GLN A 64 -20.74 7.72 1.74
N TYR A 65 -21.02 6.73 0.88
CA TYR A 65 -22.36 6.14 0.79
C TYR A 65 -22.27 4.63 0.67
N GLN A 66 -22.86 3.91 1.63
CA GLN A 66 -22.92 2.44 1.64
C GLN A 66 -21.56 1.75 1.45
N GLU A 67 -20.48 2.41 1.85
CA GLU A 67 -19.12 1.91 1.83
C GLU A 67 -18.49 2.03 3.23
N THR A 68 -17.52 1.17 3.50
CA THR A 68 -16.76 1.19 4.75
C THR A 68 -15.80 2.37 4.79
N ASP A 69 -15.28 2.68 5.97
CA ASP A 69 -14.29 3.74 6.15
C ASP A 69 -13.02 3.42 5.33
N TRP A 70 -12.56 2.17 5.37
CA TRP A 70 -11.42 1.71 4.57
C TRP A 70 -11.65 1.84 3.05
N ARG A 71 -12.85 1.49 2.55
CA ARG A 71 -13.17 1.63 1.12
C ARG A 71 -13.26 3.10 0.70
N PHE A 72 -13.83 3.94 1.54
CA PHE A 72 -13.91 5.37 1.29
C PHE A 72 -12.51 6.01 1.23
N LEU A 73 -11.63 5.68 2.18
CA LEU A 73 -10.25 6.15 2.22
C LEU A 73 -9.44 5.66 1.01
N LYS A 74 -9.63 4.40 0.57
CA LYS A 74 -9.02 3.89 -0.67
C LYS A 74 -9.46 4.69 -1.89
N ARG A 75 -10.75 5.02 -1.98
CA ARG A 75 -11.29 5.83 -3.07
C ARG A 75 -10.73 7.26 -3.05
N MET A 76 -10.58 7.86 -1.86
CA MET A 76 -9.93 9.16 -1.69
C MET A 76 -8.46 9.13 -2.13
N ALA A 77 -7.69 8.13 -1.69
CA ALA A 77 -6.30 7.97 -2.08
C ALA A 77 -6.17 7.82 -3.61
N SER A 78 -7.03 7.02 -4.23
CA SER A 78 -7.07 6.85 -5.68
C SER A 78 -7.36 8.14 -6.45
N GLN A 79 -8.12 9.09 -5.91
CA GLN A 79 -8.33 10.41 -6.55
C GLN A 79 -7.06 11.25 -6.59
N LEU A 80 -6.11 10.99 -5.69
CA LEU A 80 -4.80 11.61 -5.64
C LEU A 80 -3.74 10.84 -6.43
N GLY A 81 -4.11 9.71 -7.06
CA GLY A 81 -3.16 8.76 -7.62
C GLY A 81 -2.43 7.92 -6.57
N LEU A 82 -2.64 8.17 -5.28
CA LEU A 82 -1.87 7.58 -4.19
C LEU A 82 -2.44 6.22 -3.76
N PRO A 83 -1.59 5.27 -3.31
CA PRO A 83 -2.05 4.05 -2.65
C PRO A 83 -2.51 4.33 -1.21
N LEU A 84 -3.24 3.38 -0.62
CA LEU A 84 -3.52 3.35 0.81
C LEU A 84 -2.82 2.15 1.43
N VAL A 85 -1.82 2.39 2.29
CA VAL A 85 -0.91 1.35 2.78
C VAL A 85 -1.11 1.15 4.29
N PRO A 86 -1.52 -0.04 4.76
CA PRO A 86 -1.60 -0.32 6.19
C PRO A 86 -0.19 -0.41 6.80
N ASP A 87 -0.01 0.14 8.00
CA ASP A 87 1.18 -0.04 8.81
C ASP A 87 1.00 -1.27 9.71
N THR A 88 1.86 -2.28 9.54
CA THR A 88 1.83 -3.53 10.31
C THR A 88 2.73 -3.50 11.55
N SER A 89 3.44 -2.39 11.79
CA SER A 89 4.35 -2.24 12.92
C SER A 89 3.66 -1.80 14.22
N TYR A 90 2.37 -1.44 14.15
CA TYR A 90 1.62 -0.87 15.27
C TYR A 90 0.36 -1.70 15.61
N TYR A 91 0.01 -1.73 16.90
CA TYR A 91 -1.14 -2.51 17.39
C TYR A 91 -2.49 -1.90 16.99
N TYR A 92 -2.59 -0.57 17.01
CA TYR A 92 -3.80 0.15 16.61
C TYR A 92 -3.81 0.45 15.10
N PRO A 93 -4.98 0.72 14.50
CA PRO A 93 -5.09 1.02 13.08
C PRO A 93 -4.22 2.21 12.70
N ARG A 94 -3.17 1.95 11.93
CA ARG A 94 -2.31 2.98 11.38
C ARG A 94 -2.12 2.70 9.90
N PHE A 95 -2.15 3.75 9.08
CA PHE A 95 -2.02 3.63 7.65
C PHE A 95 -1.48 4.92 7.03
N TYR A 96 -0.91 4.76 5.83
CA TYR A 96 -0.41 5.83 5.00
C TYR A 96 -1.39 6.09 3.85
N LEU A 97 -1.73 7.35 3.64
CA LEU A 97 -2.31 7.85 2.41
C LEU A 97 -1.13 8.22 1.50
N GLY A 98 -0.70 7.27 0.68
CA GLY A 98 0.58 7.30 -0.02
C GLY A 98 1.46 6.11 0.37
N LEU A 99 2.59 5.96 -0.33
CA LEU A 99 3.64 5.02 0.06
C LEU A 99 4.47 5.65 1.19
N PRO A 100 4.76 4.91 2.29
CA PRO A 100 5.65 5.41 3.32
C PRO A 100 7.02 5.75 2.72
N GLU A 101 7.66 6.81 3.23
CA GLU A 101 9.04 7.13 2.87
C GLU A 101 9.98 6.04 3.40
N GLY A 102 10.45 5.19 2.51
CA GLY A 102 11.44 4.16 2.85
C GLY A 102 12.88 4.63 2.68
N GLU A 103 13.77 3.80 3.18
CA GLU A 103 15.22 4.06 3.16
C GLU A 103 15.85 3.48 1.88
N LYS A 104 17.05 3.97 1.54
CA LYS A 104 17.88 3.26 0.58
C LYS A 104 18.47 2.02 1.25
N ARG A 105 18.24 0.85 0.67
CA ARG A 105 18.67 -0.45 1.18
C ARG A 105 19.34 -1.25 0.06
N GLU A 106 20.18 -2.19 0.45
CA GLU A 106 20.76 -3.14 -0.49
C GLU A 106 19.87 -4.38 -0.62
N LEU A 107 19.65 -4.82 -1.86
CA LEU A 107 19.19 -6.17 -2.13
C LEU A 107 20.32 -7.10 -1.68
N GLY A 108 20.07 -7.91 -0.66
CA GLY A 108 21.03 -8.94 -0.25
C GLY A 108 21.12 -10.07 -1.29
N GLU A 109 21.47 -11.27 -0.84
CA GLU A 109 21.51 -12.42 -1.75
C GLU A 109 20.14 -12.65 -2.42
N ILE A 110 20.13 -12.60 -3.76
CA ILE A 110 18.95 -12.86 -4.58
C ILE A 110 18.90 -14.35 -4.87
N ILE A 111 17.85 -15.01 -4.37
CA ILE A 111 17.61 -16.44 -4.61
C ILE A 111 17.00 -16.65 -5.99
N PHE A 112 16.07 -15.76 -6.36
CA PHE A 112 15.33 -15.81 -7.62
C PHE A 112 14.89 -14.41 -8.03
N CYS A 113 14.84 -14.16 -9.33
CA CYS A 113 14.34 -12.92 -9.91
C CYS A 113 13.60 -13.24 -11.21
N ASP A 114 12.42 -12.63 -11.39
CA ASP A 114 11.68 -12.66 -12.64
C ASP A 114 11.29 -11.25 -13.09
N LEU A 115 11.36 -11.01 -14.39
CA LEU A 115 10.93 -9.76 -15.00
C LEU A 115 9.45 -9.86 -15.34
N CYS A 116 8.66 -8.92 -14.82
CA CYS A 116 7.23 -8.87 -15.07
C CYS A 116 6.79 -7.46 -15.50
N PHE A 117 5.59 -7.37 -16.09
CA PHE A 117 4.98 -6.10 -16.44
C PHE A 117 3.87 -5.76 -15.45
N ASP A 118 3.78 -4.48 -15.09
CA ASP A 118 2.67 -3.95 -14.31
C ASP A 118 1.34 -4.19 -15.05
N GLY A 119 0.31 -4.61 -14.31
CA GLY A 119 -1.04 -4.84 -14.87
C GLY A 119 -1.64 -3.63 -15.58
N ARG A 120 -1.23 -2.40 -15.21
CA ARG A 120 -1.60 -1.14 -15.89
C ARG A 120 -1.21 -1.13 -17.36
N TYR A 121 -0.12 -1.81 -17.73
CA TYR A 121 0.32 -1.94 -19.13
C TYR A 121 -0.76 -2.57 -20.01
N TYR A 122 -1.45 -3.59 -19.49
CA TYR A 122 -2.51 -4.29 -20.23
C TYR A 122 -3.83 -3.51 -20.21
N ALA A 123 -4.11 -2.79 -19.12
CA ALA A 123 -5.33 -1.96 -19.01
C ALA A 123 -5.39 -0.84 -20.07
N VAL A 124 -4.25 -0.33 -20.50
CA VAL A 124 -4.17 0.72 -21.54
C VAL A 124 -4.12 0.16 -22.96
N SER A 125 -4.21 -1.16 -23.16
CA SER A 125 -4.23 -1.81 -24.48
C SER A 125 -3.10 -1.35 -25.43
N GLY A 126 -1.92 -1.04 -24.88
CA GLY A 126 -0.77 -0.54 -25.65
C GLY A 126 -0.88 0.92 -26.13
N LYS A 127 -1.94 1.65 -25.78
CA LYS A 127 -2.12 3.09 -26.10
C LYS A 127 -1.58 3.99 -24.98
N CYS A 128 -0.40 3.67 -24.45
CA CYS A 128 0.21 4.51 -23.42
C CYS A 128 1.05 5.61 -24.06
N LEU A 129 0.91 6.84 -23.55
CA LEU A 129 1.84 7.95 -23.81
C LEU A 129 3.16 7.78 -23.04
N VAL A 130 3.25 6.73 -22.23
CA VAL A 130 4.32 6.45 -21.28
C VAL A 130 5.17 5.29 -21.83
N ASP A 131 6.48 5.36 -21.64
CA ASP A 131 7.40 4.38 -22.21
C ASP A 131 7.18 2.99 -21.61
N ARG A 132 7.39 1.96 -22.44
CA ARG A 132 7.24 0.55 -22.02
C ARG A 132 8.12 0.21 -20.81
N GLU A 133 9.24 0.90 -20.67
CA GLU A 133 10.19 0.70 -19.58
C GLU A 133 9.63 1.10 -18.21
N ASP A 134 8.67 2.03 -18.15
CA ASP A 134 8.02 2.46 -16.91
C ASP A 134 7.11 1.36 -16.31
N PHE A 135 6.74 0.37 -17.12
CA PHE A 135 5.91 -0.75 -16.68
C PHE A 135 6.72 -1.98 -16.27
N ILE A 136 8.06 -1.94 -16.38
CA ILE A 136 8.92 -3.05 -16.00
C ILE A 136 8.96 -3.14 -14.47
N CYS A 137 8.61 -4.31 -13.96
CA CYS A 137 8.70 -4.69 -12.56
C CYS A 137 9.60 -5.93 -12.42
N TYR A 138 10.14 -6.14 -11.22
CA TYR A 138 10.89 -7.33 -10.89
C TYR A 138 10.28 -8.01 -9.67
N ASP A 139 9.95 -9.29 -9.81
CA ASP A 139 9.57 -10.12 -8.67
C ASP A 139 10.85 -10.80 -8.14
N VAL A 140 11.33 -10.34 -6.98
CA VAL A 140 12.61 -10.75 -6.39
C VAL A 140 12.38 -11.56 -5.12
N VAL A 141 13.08 -12.68 -4.99
CA VAL A 141 13.07 -13.54 -3.81
C VAL A 141 14.41 -13.44 -3.09
N THR A 142 14.37 -13.13 -1.79
CA THR A 142 15.57 -12.93 -0.96
C THR A 142 15.30 -13.27 0.50
N ARG A 143 16.37 -13.38 1.29
CA ARG A 143 16.35 -13.53 2.76
C ARG A 143 16.41 -12.20 3.49
N THR A 144 16.75 -11.13 2.78
CA THR A 144 16.85 -9.78 3.36
C THR A 144 15.47 -9.19 3.58
N SER A 145 15.17 -8.80 4.81
CA SER A 145 13.93 -8.09 5.13
C SER A 145 14.02 -6.61 4.73
N LEU A 146 13.31 -6.26 3.66
CA LEU A 146 12.95 -4.91 3.22
C LEU A 146 11.51 -4.56 3.62
N SER A 147 11.22 -3.26 3.71
CA SER A 147 9.91 -2.69 3.98
C SER A 147 9.27 -2.11 2.71
N LEU A 148 7.94 -1.96 2.71
CA LEU A 148 7.25 -1.23 1.63
C LEU A 148 7.77 0.22 1.60
N GLY A 149 8.00 0.74 0.39
CA GLY A 149 8.55 2.08 0.19
C GLY A 149 10.08 2.17 0.24
N ASP A 150 10.80 1.11 0.69
CA ASP A 150 12.26 1.08 0.59
C ASP A 150 12.71 1.15 -0.87
N ARG A 151 13.87 1.79 -1.08
CA ARG A 151 14.51 1.94 -2.40
C ARG A 151 15.71 1.04 -2.49
N VAL A 152 15.83 0.33 -3.60
CA VAL A 152 16.92 -0.62 -3.86
C VAL A 152 17.46 -0.41 -5.26
N THR A 153 18.75 -0.68 -5.45
CA THR A 153 19.38 -0.64 -6.78
C THR A 153 19.45 -2.05 -7.35
N TYR A 154 18.87 -2.26 -8.54
CA TYR A 154 18.93 -3.52 -9.26
C TYR A 154 19.17 -3.25 -10.74
N GLU A 155 20.13 -3.95 -11.37
CA GLU A 155 20.49 -3.76 -12.79
C GLU A 155 20.78 -2.29 -13.15
N GLY A 156 21.42 -1.55 -12.24
CA GLY A 156 21.74 -0.12 -12.42
C GLY A 156 20.55 0.84 -12.33
N ARG A 157 19.35 0.35 -11.98
CA ARG A 157 18.13 1.15 -11.80
C ARG A 157 17.76 1.25 -10.32
N GLU A 158 17.34 2.43 -9.88
CA GLU A 158 16.72 2.61 -8.56
C GLU A 158 15.24 2.22 -8.66
N LEU A 159 14.83 1.26 -7.83
CA LEU A 159 13.47 0.71 -7.79
C LEU A 159 12.93 0.78 -6.36
N LEU A 160 11.62 0.87 -6.22
CA LEU A 160 10.92 0.87 -4.94
C LEU A 160 10.25 -0.47 -4.65
N VAL A 161 10.23 -0.86 -3.39
CA VAL A 161 9.51 -2.05 -2.91
C VAL A 161 8.01 -1.72 -2.85
N SER A 162 7.26 -2.17 -3.86
CA SER A 162 5.82 -1.87 -4.00
C SER A 162 4.93 -2.97 -3.43
N ARG A 163 5.45 -4.19 -3.34
CA ARG A 163 4.78 -5.34 -2.72
C ARG A 163 5.77 -6.13 -1.88
N LYS A 164 5.30 -6.66 -0.77
CA LYS A 164 6.02 -7.60 0.09
C LYS A 164 5.13 -8.79 0.39
N LYS A 165 5.69 -9.99 0.23
CA LYS A 165 5.14 -11.25 0.72
C LYS A 165 6.22 -11.90 1.59
N THR A 166 5.81 -12.44 2.72
CA THR A 166 6.70 -13.15 3.65
C THR A 166 6.14 -14.53 3.89
N GLU A 167 6.99 -15.54 3.74
CA GLU A 167 6.63 -16.94 3.91
C GLU A 167 7.66 -17.63 4.81
N LEU A 168 7.19 -18.48 5.73
CA LEU A 168 8.04 -19.39 6.50
C LEU A 168 7.97 -20.76 5.83
N ALA A 169 9.02 -21.16 5.12
CA ALA A 169 9.10 -22.42 4.39
C ALA A 169 10.30 -23.22 4.89
N GLY A 170 10.07 -24.47 5.33
CA GLY A 170 11.17 -25.35 5.78
C GLY A 170 11.98 -24.83 6.98
N GLY A 171 11.40 -23.95 7.80
CA GLY A 171 12.09 -23.33 8.94
C GLY A 171 12.86 -22.04 8.59
N GLU A 172 12.82 -21.60 7.33
CA GLU A 172 13.45 -20.38 6.86
C GLU A 172 12.40 -19.34 6.45
N VAL A 173 12.68 -18.06 6.73
CA VAL A 173 11.82 -16.95 6.29
C VAL A 173 12.30 -16.46 4.93
N ILE A 174 11.42 -16.57 3.94
CA ILE A 174 11.66 -16.11 2.57
C ILE A 174 10.78 -14.89 2.31
N PHE A 175 11.38 -13.88 1.68
CA PHE A 175 10.69 -12.68 1.26
C PHE A 175 10.59 -12.63 -0.26
N THR A 176 9.39 -12.37 -0.77
CA THR A 176 9.14 -12.06 -2.18
C THR A 176 8.72 -10.60 -2.29
N TYR A 177 9.44 -9.83 -3.09
CA TYR A 177 9.20 -8.42 -3.33
C TYR A 177 8.78 -8.19 -4.76
N ARG A 178 7.89 -7.22 -4.97
CA ARG A 178 7.75 -6.58 -6.27
C ARG A 178 8.49 -5.26 -6.25
N LEU A 179 9.47 -5.11 -7.12
CA LEU A 179 10.23 -3.89 -7.32
C LEU A 179 9.67 -3.18 -8.56
N ALA A 180 9.39 -1.89 -8.45
CA ALA A 180 8.86 -1.07 -9.54
C ALA A 180 9.57 0.29 -9.61
N GLY A 181 9.51 0.95 -10.77
CA GLY A 181 10.06 2.30 -10.93
C GLY A 181 9.30 3.34 -10.11
N ASN A 182 9.89 4.53 -9.95
CA ASN A 182 9.28 5.65 -9.21
C ASN A 182 7.98 6.19 -9.84
N SER A 183 7.70 5.87 -11.11
CA SER A 183 6.41 6.13 -11.79
C SER A 183 5.26 5.21 -11.30
N TYR A 184 5.52 4.36 -10.31
CA TYR A 184 4.54 3.44 -9.71
C TYR A 184 3.68 4.08 -8.60
N THR A 185 4.08 5.22 -8.04
CA THR A 185 3.29 6.03 -7.08
C THR A 185 2.28 6.91 -7.79
#